data_AF-A0A316MWC5-F1
#
_entry.id   AF-A0A316MWC5-F1
#
_cell.length_a   1.000
_cell.length_b   1.000
_cell.length_c   1.000
_cell.angle_alpha   90.00
_cell.angle_beta   90.00
_cell.angle_gamma   90.00
#
_symmetry.space_group_name_H-M   'P 1'
#
loop_
_entity.id
_entity.type
_entity.pdbx_description
1 polymer ?
#
loop_
_entity_poly.entity_id
_entity_poly.type
_entity_poly.pdbx_seq_one_letter_code
_entity_poly.pdbx_strand_id
1 'polypeptide(L)'
;MKKKVKEHINELTHDGTKSIEERIDDVFAIRELHMSDDAAKQMDDDVIYFTSLITMALEENGPHLYDAHLLQLYTLLAEIYVEQSDFRQLKQVAEGVLELIRYEVTAWEAMEETMPRIIDAVGESVYNHNLYELLLHYFRAANREGKLTAEMKGHLRKLLKFKILLEDDFWMNHLFDKELQKAIEGLFSSDELLKIIMRPEIGHLRKDPVEYTLEWEEIYYDMEEELERRFANAPRHMGFCFRYWSAEKELLKEKYDIEWRSPSQMNPGVMFD
;
A
#
# COMPACT_ATOMS: atom_id res chain seq x y z
N MET A 1 -11.33 7.87 -27.63
CA MET A 1 -9.96 8.30 -27.30
C MET A 1 -9.21 7.23 -26.51
N LYS A 2 -9.72 6.78 -25.35
CA LYS A 2 -9.14 5.65 -24.56
C LYS A 2 -8.75 4.42 -25.40
N LYS A 3 -9.59 4.02 -26.37
CA LYS A 3 -9.30 2.89 -27.29
C LYS A 3 -8.06 3.10 -28.17
N LYS A 4 -7.82 4.34 -28.66
CA LYS A 4 -6.66 4.66 -29.51
C LYS A 4 -5.36 4.73 -28.71
N VAL A 5 -5.41 5.29 -27.49
CA VAL A 5 -4.25 5.38 -26.60
C VAL A 5 -3.78 3.98 -26.21
N LYS A 6 -4.71 3.12 -25.78
CA LYS A 6 -4.40 1.73 -25.41
C LYS A 6 -3.83 0.90 -26.57
N GLU A 7 -4.39 1.05 -27.78
CA GLU A 7 -3.88 0.37 -28.98
C GLU A 7 -2.44 0.80 -29.30
N HIS A 8 -2.14 2.10 -29.19
CA HIS A 8 -0.83 2.64 -29.51
C HIS A 8 0.25 2.30 -28.45
N ILE A 9 -0.11 2.34 -27.17
CA ILE A 9 0.79 1.84 -26.09
C ILE A 9 1.09 0.36 -26.29
N ASN A 10 0.09 -0.43 -26.70
CA ASN A 10 0.28 -1.86 -26.94
C ASN A 10 1.27 -2.11 -28.08
N GLU A 11 1.23 -1.31 -29.16
CA GLU A 11 2.20 -1.37 -30.26
C GLU A 11 3.63 -1.08 -29.78
N LEU A 12 3.81 -0.02 -28.98
CA LEU A 12 5.14 0.35 -28.46
C LEU A 12 5.69 -0.70 -27.50
N THR A 13 4.87 -1.17 -26.57
CA THR A 13 5.30 -2.12 -25.53
C THR A 13 5.70 -3.48 -26.11
N HIS A 14 5.16 -3.85 -27.27
CA HIS A 14 5.48 -5.11 -27.95
C HIS A 14 6.51 -4.95 -29.10
N ASP A 15 7.13 -3.78 -29.24
CA ASP A 15 8.17 -3.55 -30.25
C ASP A 15 9.48 -4.25 -29.87
N GLY A 16 9.59 -5.54 -30.23
CA GLY A 16 10.78 -6.35 -29.99
C GLY A 16 12.03 -5.91 -30.75
N THR A 17 11.98 -4.82 -31.54
CA THR A 17 13.18 -4.21 -32.15
C THR A 17 13.88 -3.24 -31.21
N LYS A 18 13.24 -2.86 -30.10
CA LYS A 18 13.72 -1.88 -29.11
C LYS A 18 14.01 -2.53 -27.76
N SER A 19 14.95 -1.96 -27.04
CA SER A 19 15.19 -2.27 -25.63
C SER A 19 14.01 -1.85 -24.75
N ILE A 20 13.96 -2.35 -23.51
CA ILE A 20 12.95 -1.92 -22.53
C ILE A 20 13.05 -0.42 -22.26
N GLU A 21 14.26 0.10 -22.09
CA GLU A 21 14.52 1.52 -21.82
C GLU A 21 13.98 2.40 -22.96
N GLU A 22 14.28 2.03 -24.22
CA GLU A 22 13.75 2.74 -25.39
C GLU A 22 12.22 2.68 -25.47
N ARG A 23 11.61 1.53 -25.16
CA ARG A 23 10.13 1.40 -25.14
C ARG A 23 9.50 2.23 -24.02
N ILE A 24 10.13 2.30 -22.84
CA ILE A 24 9.71 3.17 -21.73
C ILE A 24 9.75 4.62 -22.20
N ASP A 25 10.89 5.06 -22.76
CA ASP A 25 11.08 6.43 -23.25
C ASP A 25 10.05 6.81 -24.33
N ASP A 26 9.78 5.91 -25.27
CA ASP A 26 8.76 6.13 -26.30
C ASP A 26 7.37 6.33 -25.67
N VAL A 27 6.98 5.50 -24.70
CA VAL A 27 5.69 5.65 -24.02
C VAL A 27 5.62 6.98 -23.25
N PHE A 28 6.70 7.41 -22.59
CA PHE A 28 6.76 8.71 -21.92
C PHE A 28 6.66 9.88 -22.91
N ALA A 29 7.31 9.79 -24.07
CA ALA A 29 7.20 10.80 -25.13
C ALA A 29 5.75 10.91 -25.64
N ILE A 30 5.08 9.78 -25.83
CA ILE A 30 3.66 9.75 -26.23
C ILE A 30 2.75 10.33 -25.13
N ARG A 31 3.02 10.00 -23.87
CA ARG A 31 2.31 10.58 -22.73
C ARG A 31 2.42 12.10 -22.72
N GLU A 32 3.61 12.65 -22.94
CA GLU A 32 3.84 14.11 -22.99
C GLU A 32 3.08 14.77 -24.15
N LEU A 33 3.09 14.16 -25.33
CA LEU A 33 2.36 14.66 -26.51
C LEU A 33 0.84 14.62 -26.37
N HIS A 34 0.32 13.72 -25.53
CA HIS A 34 -1.12 13.52 -25.33
C HIS A 34 -1.62 13.96 -23.96
N MET A 35 -0.87 14.82 -23.27
CA MET A 35 -1.32 15.36 -21.99
C MET A 35 -2.69 16.03 -22.10
N SER A 36 -3.56 15.69 -21.15
CA SER A 36 -4.89 16.24 -21.00
C SER A 36 -4.87 17.44 -20.07
N ASP A 37 -5.53 18.53 -20.46
CA ASP A 37 -5.76 19.68 -19.57
C ASP A 37 -6.71 19.35 -18.40
N ASP A 38 -7.49 18.26 -18.54
CA ASP A 38 -8.31 17.69 -17.47
C ASP A 38 -7.45 16.72 -16.66
N ALA A 39 -7.15 17.11 -15.41
CA ALA A 39 -6.31 16.36 -14.49
C ALA A 39 -6.89 14.99 -14.12
N ALA A 40 -8.21 14.88 -13.94
CA ALA A 40 -8.84 13.60 -13.59
C ALA A 40 -8.71 12.61 -14.75
N LYS A 41 -8.93 13.11 -15.97
CA LYS A 41 -8.70 12.32 -17.19
C LYS A 41 -7.23 11.99 -17.42
N GLN A 42 -6.31 12.90 -17.09
CA GLN A 42 -4.87 12.63 -17.19
C GLN A 42 -4.47 11.47 -16.26
N MET A 43 -4.96 11.46 -15.02
CA MET A 43 -4.69 10.37 -14.08
C MET A 43 -5.24 9.02 -14.58
N ASP A 44 -6.46 9.00 -15.14
CA ASP A 44 -7.03 7.82 -15.79
C ASP A 44 -6.15 7.27 -16.92
N ASP A 45 -5.60 8.15 -17.75
CA ASP A 45 -4.71 7.77 -18.85
C ASP A 45 -3.33 7.32 -18.31
N ASP A 46 -2.83 7.94 -17.24
CA ASP A 46 -1.57 7.57 -16.56
C ASP A 46 -1.61 6.17 -15.94
N VAL A 47 -2.73 5.77 -15.34
CA VAL A 47 -2.92 4.39 -14.89
C VAL A 47 -2.73 3.40 -16.05
N ILE A 48 -3.23 3.73 -17.25
CA ILE A 48 -3.08 2.88 -18.44
C ILE A 48 -1.61 2.84 -18.89
N TYR A 49 -0.93 3.98 -18.96
CA TYR A 49 0.48 4.06 -19.33
C TYR A 49 1.35 3.21 -18.40
N PHE A 50 1.27 3.45 -17.08
CA PHE A 50 2.15 2.78 -16.12
C PHE A 50 1.83 1.29 -15.95
N THR A 51 0.56 0.90 -15.95
CA THR A 51 0.20 -0.54 -15.91
C THR A 51 0.74 -1.29 -17.12
N SER A 52 0.69 -0.67 -18.31
CA SER A 52 1.22 -1.28 -19.54
C SER A 52 2.74 -1.41 -19.51
N LEU A 53 3.44 -0.39 -19.02
CA LEU A 53 4.90 -0.42 -18.84
C LEU A 53 5.34 -1.46 -17.80
N ILE A 54 4.63 -1.55 -16.67
CA ILE A 54 4.90 -2.55 -15.63
C ILE A 54 4.72 -3.96 -16.21
N THR A 55 3.60 -4.21 -16.90
CA THR A 55 3.33 -5.51 -17.53
C THR A 55 4.45 -5.92 -18.49
N MET A 56 4.81 -5.01 -19.39
CA MET A 56 5.91 -5.23 -20.35
C MET A 56 7.24 -5.50 -19.64
N ALA A 57 7.61 -4.68 -18.66
CA ALA A 57 8.88 -4.82 -17.97
C ALA A 57 8.96 -6.12 -17.15
N LEU A 58 7.86 -6.54 -16.50
CA LEU A 58 7.80 -7.79 -15.75
C LEU A 58 8.06 -9.03 -16.62
N GLU A 59 7.49 -9.07 -17.83
CA GLU A 59 7.66 -10.21 -18.76
C GLU A 59 9.13 -10.46 -19.13
N GLU A 60 9.95 -9.42 -19.05
CA GLU A 60 11.37 -9.45 -19.42
C GLU A 60 12.32 -9.32 -18.20
N ASN A 61 11.79 -9.22 -16.98
CA ASN A 61 12.56 -9.00 -15.74
C ASN A 61 13.13 -10.27 -15.10
N GLY A 62 13.29 -11.38 -15.85
CA GLY A 62 13.77 -12.65 -15.30
C GLY A 62 15.01 -12.54 -14.38
N PRO A 63 16.12 -11.95 -14.84
CA PRO A 63 17.33 -11.75 -14.02
C PRO A 63 17.30 -10.51 -13.09
N HIS A 64 16.12 -9.94 -12.79
CA HIS A 64 15.99 -8.73 -11.95
C HIS A 64 16.74 -7.49 -12.49
N LEU A 65 17.00 -7.45 -13.80
CA LEU A 65 17.74 -6.35 -14.43
C LEU A 65 16.97 -5.03 -14.46
N TYR A 66 15.65 -5.10 -14.33
CA TYR A 66 14.74 -3.96 -14.47
C TYR A 66 14.01 -3.61 -13.18
N ASP A 67 14.42 -4.16 -12.04
CA ASP A 67 13.82 -3.86 -10.72
C ASP A 67 13.78 -2.35 -10.44
N ALA A 68 14.83 -1.60 -10.81
CA ALA A 68 14.87 -0.16 -10.63
C ALA A 68 13.75 0.57 -11.42
N HIS A 69 13.59 0.22 -12.70
CA HIS A 69 12.53 0.76 -13.54
C HIS A 69 11.15 0.37 -13.02
N LEU A 70 10.98 -0.90 -12.63
CA LEU A 70 9.72 -1.40 -12.10
C LEU A 70 9.33 -0.72 -10.79
N LEU A 71 10.25 -0.56 -9.84
CA LEU A 71 9.97 0.14 -8.58
C LEU A 71 9.60 1.62 -8.80
N GLN A 72 10.24 2.29 -9.76
CA GLN A 72 9.87 3.66 -10.14
C GLN A 72 8.45 3.71 -10.74
N LEU A 73 8.13 2.78 -11.65
CA LEU A 73 6.79 2.69 -12.25
C LEU A 73 5.71 2.37 -11.19
N TYR A 74 5.99 1.44 -10.27
CA TYR A 74 5.09 1.14 -9.15
C TYR A 74 4.91 2.34 -8.23
N THR A 75 5.96 3.12 -7.98
CA THR A 75 5.85 4.35 -7.18
C THR A 75 4.90 5.35 -7.83
N LEU A 76 5.08 5.63 -9.12
CA LEU A 76 4.20 6.54 -9.87
C LEU A 76 2.75 6.05 -9.88
N LEU A 77 2.54 4.75 -10.09
CA LEU A 77 1.22 4.15 -10.09
C LEU A 77 0.55 4.22 -8.70
N ALA A 78 1.30 3.94 -7.63
CA ALA A 78 0.81 4.01 -6.25
C ALA A 78 0.32 5.42 -5.89
N GLU A 79 1.11 6.44 -6.24
CA GLU A 79 0.78 7.84 -5.98
C GLU A 79 -0.46 8.30 -6.74
N ILE A 80 -0.66 7.82 -7.97
CA ILE A 80 -1.89 8.10 -8.72
C ILE A 80 -3.10 7.50 -8.03
N TYR A 81 -3.03 6.26 -7.56
CA TYR A 81 -4.14 5.65 -6.84
C TYR A 81 -4.46 6.38 -5.53
N VAL A 82 -3.44 6.88 -4.83
CA VAL A 82 -3.64 7.73 -3.64
C VAL A 82 -4.34 9.03 -4.03
N GLU A 83 -3.88 9.73 -5.07
CA GLU A 83 -4.48 10.98 -5.54
C GLU A 83 -5.95 10.79 -6.00
N GLN A 84 -6.26 9.65 -6.62
CA GLN A 84 -7.61 9.27 -7.02
C GLN A 84 -8.47 8.76 -5.85
N SER A 85 -7.88 8.55 -4.66
CA SER A 85 -8.51 7.83 -3.54
C SER A 85 -8.99 6.41 -3.89
N ASP A 86 -8.39 5.78 -4.91
CA ASP A 86 -8.67 4.40 -5.30
C ASP A 86 -7.73 3.43 -4.56
N PHE A 87 -7.86 3.43 -3.23
CA PHE A 87 -6.97 2.67 -2.36
C PHE A 87 -7.10 1.15 -2.54
N ARG A 88 -8.20 0.66 -3.13
CA ARG A 88 -8.40 -0.76 -3.43
C ARG A 88 -7.29 -1.30 -4.33
N GLN A 89 -6.83 -0.51 -5.30
CA GLN A 89 -5.80 -0.94 -6.26
C GLN A 89 -4.40 -1.06 -5.65
N LEU A 90 -4.16 -0.44 -4.49
CA LEU A 90 -2.87 -0.52 -3.81
C LEU A 90 -2.49 -1.95 -3.39
N LYS A 91 -3.47 -2.89 -3.35
CA LYS A 91 -3.17 -4.32 -3.16
C LYS A 91 -2.26 -4.86 -4.26
N GLN A 92 -2.62 -4.60 -5.52
CA GLN A 92 -1.87 -5.10 -6.67
C GLN A 92 -0.49 -4.45 -6.78
N VAL A 93 -0.39 -3.17 -6.40
CA VAL A 93 0.90 -2.48 -6.28
C VAL A 93 1.77 -3.15 -5.23
N ALA A 94 1.23 -3.38 -4.02
CA ALA A 94 2.00 -3.99 -2.95
C ALA A 94 2.44 -5.41 -3.30
N GLU A 95 1.54 -6.25 -3.84
CA GLU A 95 1.85 -7.61 -4.28
C GLU A 95 2.92 -7.63 -5.37
N GLY A 96 2.78 -6.77 -6.39
CA GLY A 96 3.77 -6.66 -7.47
C GLY A 96 5.14 -6.21 -7.00
N VAL A 97 5.21 -5.24 -6.07
CA VAL A 97 6.48 -4.82 -5.47
C VAL A 97 7.10 -5.93 -4.62
N LEU A 98 6.28 -6.68 -3.87
CA LEU A 98 6.74 -7.81 -3.08
C LEU A 98 7.33 -8.93 -3.95
N GLU A 99 6.78 -9.19 -5.14
CA GLU A 99 7.36 -10.14 -6.09
C GLU A 99 8.79 -9.78 -6.52
N LEU A 100 9.12 -8.48 -6.58
CA LEU A 100 10.48 -8.02 -6.90
C LEU A 100 11.43 -8.22 -5.72
N ILE A 101 11.04 -7.77 -4.52
CA ILE A 101 11.96 -7.62 -3.39
C ILE A 101 12.09 -8.86 -2.50
N ARG A 102 11.15 -9.82 -2.58
CA ARG A 102 11.14 -11.03 -1.73
C ARG A 102 12.39 -11.89 -1.86
N TYR A 103 13.01 -11.92 -3.04
CA TYR A 103 14.23 -12.69 -3.30
C TYR A 103 15.49 -11.99 -2.80
N GLU A 104 15.37 -10.75 -2.28
CA GLU A 104 16.47 -9.95 -1.70
C GLU A 104 17.66 -9.75 -2.66
N VAL A 105 17.39 -9.71 -3.98
CA VAL A 105 18.36 -9.43 -5.04
C VAL A 105 18.26 -8.01 -5.60
N THR A 106 17.16 -7.32 -5.31
CA THR A 106 16.94 -5.93 -5.71
C THR A 106 17.97 -5.02 -5.05
N ALA A 107 18.63 -4.19 -5.85
CA ALA A 107 19.67 -3.27 -5.39
C ALA A 107 19.08 -2.18 -4.46
N TRP A 108 19.86 -1.77 -3.45
CA TRP A 108 19.43 -0.73 -2.52
C TRP A 108 19.17 0.61 -3.20
N GLU A 109 19.99 0.96 -4.19
CA GLU A 109 19.85 2.20 -4.98
C GLU A 109 18.47 2.29 -5.64
N ALA A 110 17.88 1.16 -6.01
CA ALA A 110 16.53 1.12 -6.54
C ALA A 110 15.48 1.36 -5.45
N MET A 111 15.71 0.85 -4.24
CA MET A 111 14.78 0.89 -3.10
C MET A 111 14.82 2.19 -2.30
N GLU A 112 15.96 2.87 -2.26
CA GLU A 112 16.25 3.99 -1.35
C GLU A 112 15.18 5.07 -1.40
N GLU A 113 14.80 5.51 -2.60
CA GLU A 113 13.80 6.57 -2.81
C GLU A 113 12.39 6.02 -3.13
N THR A 114 12.29 4.84 -3.74
CA THR A 114 11.01 4.29 -4.21
C THR A 114 10.22 3.64 -3.07
N MET A 115 10.87 2.84 -2.23
CA MET A 115 10.19 2.05 -1.20
C MET A 115 9.49 2.91 -0.15
N PRO A 116 10.08 4.00 0.40
CA PRO A 116 9.36 4.86 1.34
C PRO A 116 8.06 5.41 0.76
N ARG A 117 8.06 5.82 -0.51
CA ARG A 117 6.89 6.38 -1.21
C ARG A 117 5.82 5.31 -1.42
N ILE A 118 6.21 4.11 -1.83
CA ILE A 118 5.29 2.96 -1.95
C ILE A 118 4.71 2.57 -0.58
N ILE A 119 5.55 2.50 0.46
CA ILE A 119 5.15 2.19 1.85
C ILE A 119 4.15 3.23 2.37
N ASP A 120 4.37 4.51 2.08
CA ASP A 120 3.46 5.58 2.47
C ASP A 120 2.14 5.47 1.71
N ALA A 121 2.18 5.25 0.40
CA ALA A 121 0.98 5.06 -0.42
C ALA A 121 0.14 3.85 0.02
N VAL A 122 0.75 2.68 0.17
CA VAL A 122 0.08 1.47 0.70
C VAL A 122 -0.41 1.71 2.12
N GLY A 123 0.27 2.57 2.89
CA GLY A 123 -0.13 3.03 4.22
C GLY A 123 -1.46 3.80 4.29
N GLU A 124 -1.99 4.28 3.17
CA GLU A 124 -3.32 4.90 3.07
C GLU A 124 -4.45 3.86 2.91
N SER A 125 -4.09 2.60 2.63
CA SER A 125 -5.05 1.50 2.46
C SER A 125 -5.24 0.67 3.73
N VAL A 126 -6.15 -0.31 3.67
CA VAL A 126 -6.33 -1.29 4.75
C VAL A 126 -5.33 -2.45 4.70
N TYR A 127 -4.50 -2.56 3.67
CA TYR A 127 -3.63 -3.72 3.41
C TYR A 127 -2.39 -3.75 4.33
N ASN A 128 -2.62 -3.87 5.64
CA ASN A 128 -1.60 -3.84 6.69
C ASN A 128 -0.63 -5.02 6.61
N HIS A 129 -1.07 -6.21 6.18
CA HIS A 129 -0.20 -7.39 6.05
C HIS A 129 0.84 -7.18 4.96
N ASN A 130 0.40 -6.74 3.77
CA ASN A 130 1.31 -6.39 2.68
C ASN A 130 2.24 -5.23 3.07
N LEU A 131 1.71 -4.20 3.74
CA LEU A 131 2.51 -3.08 4.23
C LEU A 131 3.58 -3.52 5.25
N TYR A 132 3.23 -4.43 6.17
CA TYR A 132 4.16 -4.98 7.14
C TYR A 132 5.28 -5.76 6.46
N GLU A 133 4.95 -6.56 5.45
CA GLU A 133 5.95 -7.28 4.65
C GLU A 133 6.89 -6.34 3.87
N LEU A 134 6.34 -5.31 3.22
CA LEU A 134 7.11 -4.28 2.52
C LEU A 134 8.10 -3.59 3.46
N LEU A 135 7.64 -3.20 4.65
CA LEU A 135 8.48 -2.61 5.70
C LEU A 135 9.60 -3.58 6.10
N LEU A 136 9.28 -4.86 6.33
CA LEU A 136 10.27 -5.87 6.70
C LEU A 136 11.37 -6.01 5.64
N HIS A 137 11.02 -6.20 4.37
CA HIS A 137 12.02 -6.32 3.30
C HIS A 137 12.84 -5.04 3.12
N TYR A 138 12.20 -3.87 3.15
CA TYR A 138 12.90 -2.59 3.05
C TYR A 138 13.95 -2.41 4.15
N PHE A 139 13.59 -2.69 5.41
CA PHE A 139 14.53 -2.53 6.52
C PHE A 139 15.60 -3.60 6.59
N ARG A 140 15.32 -4.82 6.11
CA ARG A 140 16.35 -5.84 5.94
C ARG A 140 17.41 -5.40 4.92
N ALA A 141 16.97 -4.90 3.77
CA ALA A 141 17.87 -4.36 2.75
C ALA A 141 18.69 -3.18 3.29
N ALA A 142 18.03 -2.21 3.95
CA ALA A 142 18.70 -1.07 4.58
C ALA A 142 19.74 -1.51 5.61
N ASN A 143 19.44 -2.52 6.44
CA ASN A 143 20.35 -3.02 7.45
C ASN A 143 21.58 -3.71 6.84
N ARG A 144 21.40 -4.52 5.79
CA ARG A 144 22.50 -5.21 5.09
C ARG A 144 23.49 -4.24 4.46
N GLU A 145 22.98 -3.16 3.87
CA GLU A 145 23.80 -2.12 3.25
C GLU A 145 24.35 -1.10 4.25
N GLY A 146 24.05 -1.24 5.55
CA GLY A 146 24.47 -0.30 6.58
C GLY A 146 23.83 1.09 6.45
N LYS A 147 22.65 1.15 5.82
CA LYS A 147 21.85 2.36 5.54
C LYS A 147 20.71 2.58 6.51
N LEU A 148 20.53 1.69 7.49
CA LEU A 148 19.49 1.86 8.51
C LEU A 148 19.84 3.03 9.45
N THR A 149 19.04 4.09 9.43
CA THR A 149 19.30 5.32 10.22
C THR A 149 18.10 5.75 11.08
N ALA A 150 18.33 6.74 11.94
CA ALA A 150 17.30 7.33 12.79
C ALA A 150 16.22 8.11 12.02
N GLU A 151 16.48 8.53 10.78
CA GLU A 151 15.49 9.23 9.94
C GLU A 151 14.31 8.30 9.60
N MET A 152 14.57 7.00 9.57
CA MET A 152 13.57 5.98 9.27
C MET A 152 12.72 5.57 10.49
N LYS A 153 12.91 6.21 11.65
CA LYS A 153 12.17 5.88 12.89
C LYS A 153 10.66 5.93 12.75
N GLY A 154 10.12 6.77 11.86
CA GLY A 154 8.69 6.85 11.59
C GLY A 154 8.13 5.51 11.09
N HIS A 155 8.70 5.02 9.99
CA HIS A 155 8.35 3.73 9.40
C HIS A 155 8.74 2.54 10.30
N LEU A 156 9.89 2.58 11.00
CA LEU A 156 10.26 1.54 11.97
C LEU A 156 9.27 1.42 13.11
N ARG A 157 8.75 2.55 13.61
CA ARG A 157 7.69 2.55 14.62
C ARG A 157 6.42 1.88 14.09
N LYS A 158 6.05 2.17 12.84
CA LYS A 158 4.91 1.54 12.17
C LYS A 158 5.11 0.01 12.06
N LEU A 159 6.28 -0.45 11.63
CA LEU A 159 6.65 -1.87 11.61
C LEU A 159 6.48 -2.53 12.99
N LEU A 160 7.04 -1.92 14.05
CA LEU A 160 6.97 -2.49 15.40
C LEU A 160 5.54 -2.56 15.93
N LYS A 161 4.70 -1.58 15.58
CA LYS A 161 3.27 -1.60 15.90
C LYS A 161 2.54 -2.72 15.19
N PHE A 162 2.75 -2.89 13.88
CA PHE A 162 2.16 -4.00 13.14
C PHE A 162 2.59 -5.37 13.67
N LYS A 163 3.86 -5.52 14.06
CA LYS A 163 4.33 -6.74 14.72
C LYS A 163 3.50 -7.13 15.96
N ILE A 164 2.89 -6.16 16.64
CA ILE A 164 2.06 -6.39 17.83
C ILE A 164 0.59 -6.60 17.45
N LEU A 165 0.11 -5.88 16.42
CA LEU A 165 -1.29 -5.86 16.01
C LEU A 165 -1.69 -7.02 15.08
N LEU A 166 -0.77 -7.48 14.24
CA LEU A 166 -1.00 -8.58 13.30
C LEU A 166 -0.67 -9.91 14.00
N GLU A 167 -1.65 -10.46 14.73
CA GLU A 167 -1.46 -11.58 15.66
C GLU A 167 -1.07 -12.92 14.99
N ASP A 168 -1.34 -13.11 13.68
CA ASP A 168 -1.26 -14.41 12.99
C ASP A 168 -0.17 -14.54 11.90
N ASP A 169 0.72 -13.55 11.75
CA ASP A 169 1.75 -13.55 10.70
C ASP A 169 3.01 -14.36 11.04
N PHE A 170 2.82 -15.62 11.45
CA PHE A 170 3.92 -16.51 11.78
C PHE A 170 4.91 -16.71 10.64
N TRP A 171 4.42 -16.63 9.41
CA TRP A 171 5.22 -16.84 8.21
C TRP A 171 6.23 -15.71 7.99
N MET A 172 5.98 -14.46 8.41
CA MET A 172 6.91 -13.33 8.28
C MET A 172 7.94 -13.23 9.41
N ASN A 173 7.80 -14.01 10.49
CA ASN A 173 8.71 -13.90 11.65
C ASN A 173 10.18 -14.14 11.30
N HIS A 174 10.47 -14.90 10.25
CA HIS A 174 11.83 -15.12 9.78
C HIS A 174 12.49 -13.86 9.18
N LEU A 175 11.70 -12.92 8.66
CA LEU A 175 12.17 -11.65 8.12
C LEU A 175 12.59 -10.68 9.23
N PHE A 176 11.93 -10.74 10.39
CA PHE A 176 12.31 -9.95 11.57
C PHE A 176 13.36 -10.68 12.41
N ASP A 177 14.52 -10.97 11.81
CA ASP A 177 15.58 -11.75 12.44
C ASP A 177 16.32 -11.01 13.56
N LYS A 178 17.26 -11.70 14.22
CA LYS A 178 18.04 -11.16 15.34
C LYS A 178 18.94 -9.99 14.94
N GLU A 179 19.43 -9.96 13.70
CA GLU A 179 20.32 -8.90 13.25
C GLU A 179 19.53 -7.60 13.08
N LEU A 180 18.38 -7.69 12.41
CA LEU A 180 17.47 -6.56 12.26
C LEU A 180 16.93 -6.09 13.62
N GLN A 181 16.52 -7.02 14.50
CA GLN A 181 16.08 -6.69 15.86
C GLN A 181 17.14 -5.88 16.62
N LYS A 182 18.40 -6.34 16.62
CA LYS A 182 19.50 -5.65 17.31
C LYS A 182 19.77 -4.27 16.71
N ALA A 183 19.70 -4.15 15.38
CA ALA A 183 19.89 -2.87 14.70
C ALA A 183 18.80 -1.87 15.10
N ILE A 184 17.54 -2.32 15.14
CA ILE A 184 16.40 -1.49 15.56
C ILE A 184 16.48 -1.13 17.04
N GLU A 185 16.81 -2.07 17.92
CA GLU A 185 17.03 -1.81 19.35
C GLU A 185 18.08 -0.71 19.58
N GLY A 186 19.13 -0.67 18.75
CA GLY A 186 20.15 0.38 18.80
C GLY A 186 19.64 1.78 18.42
N LEU A 187 18.51 1.88 17.71
CA LEU A 187 17.93 3.15 17.29
C LEU A 187 16.94 3.71 18.31
N PHE A 188 16.28 2.88 19.12
CA PHE A 188 15.24 3.31 20.05
C PHE A 188 15.70 3.28 21.50
N SER A 189 15.27 4.26 22.28
CA SER A 189 15.36 4.18 23.74
C SER A 189 14.34 3.19 24.30
N SER A 190 14.61 2.67 25.51
CA SER A 190 13.68 1.77 26.20
C SER A 190 12.30 2.39 26.46
N ASP A 191 12.24 3.71 26.70
CA ASP A 191 10.98 4.44 26.87
C ASP A 191 10.19 4.53 25.55
N GLU A 192 10.86 4.76 24.41
CA GLU A 192 10.21 4.73 23.10
C GLU A 192 9.63 3.33 22.80
N LEU A 193 10.40 2.27 23.04
CA LEU A 193 9.94 0.90 22.83
C LEU A 193 8.75 0.55 23.74
N LEU A 194 8.81 0.93 25.01
CA LEU A 194 7.70 0.71 25.95
C LEU A 194 6.43 1.44 25.49
N LYS A 195 6.55 2.68 25.00
CA LYS A 195 5.41 3.43 24.46
C LYS A 195 4.78 2.74 23.25
N ILE A 196 5.59 2.15 22.37
CA ILE A 196 5.10 1.40 21.21
C ILE A 196 4.30 0.18 21.66
N ILE A 197 4.86 -0.59 22.61
CA ILE A 197 4.21 -1.80 23.14
C ILE A 197 2.90 -1.47 23.85
N MET A 198 2.88 -0.41 24.65
CA MET A 198 1.71 -0.02 25.44
C MET A 198 0.62 0.68 24.63
N ARG A 199 0.96 1.24 23.47
CA ARG A 199 0.06 1.99 22.58
C ARG A 199 0.33 1.64 21.11
N PRO A 200 0.02 0.39 20.72
CA PRO A 200 0.34 -0.10 19.39
C PRO A 200 -0.60 0.49 18.34
N GLU A 201 -1.71 1.13 18.71
CA GLU A 201 -2.71 1.64 17.76
C GLU A 201 -2.12 2.49 16.63
N ILE A 202 -2.59 2.25 15.40
CA ILE A 202 -2.26 3.07 14.23
C ILE A 202 -3.25 4.23 14.17
N GLY A 203 -2.73 5.46 14.14
CA GLY A 203 -3.52 6.69 14.22
C GLY A 203 -3.79 7.13 15.67
N HIS A 204 -4.88 7.89 15.87
CA HIS A 204 -5.24 8.49 17.15
C HIS A 204 -6.37 7.77 17.90
N LEU A 205 -7.05 6.83 17.24
CA LEU A 205 -8.18 6.08 17.79
C LEU A 205 -7.84 4.60 17.86
N ARG A 206 -8.41 3.93 18.86
CA ARG A 206 -8.38 2.47 18.91
C ARG A 206 -9.34 1.91 17.85
N LYS A 207 -8.86 0.89 17.14
CA LYS A 207 -9.60 0.10 16.16
C LYS A 207 -9.95 -1.25 16.77
N ASP A 208 -11.01 -1.88 16.28
CA ASP A 208 -11.27 -3.27 16.65
C ASP A 208 -10.12 -4.16 16.14
N PRO A 209 -9.56 -5.08 16.94
CA PRO A 209 -8.58 -6.06 16.47
C PRO A 209 -8.94 -6.77 15.16
N VAL A 210 -10.22 -6.98 14.86
CA VAL A 210 -10.60 -7.58 13.57
C VAL A 210 -10.15 -6.74 12.37
N GLU A 211 -10.03 -5.42 12.51
CA GLU A 211 -9.52 -4.53 11.44
C GLU A 211 -8.04 -4.77 11.09
N TYR A 212 -7.33 -5.58 11.88
CA TYR A 212 -5.94 -5.98 11.64
C TYR A 212 -5.83 -7.44 11.18
N THR A 213 -6.92 -8.04 10.69
CA THR A 213 -6.94 -9.42 10.16
C THR A 213 -6.93 -9.43 8.64
N LEU A 214 -6.39 -10.50 8.03
CA LEU A 214 -6.46 -10.70 6.57
C LEU A 214 -7.90 -10.72 6.07
N GLU A 215 -8.81 -11.38 6.81
CA GLU A 215 -10.23 -11.47 6.48
C GLU A 215 -10.85 -10.09 6.32
N TRP A 216 -10.51 -9.14 7.21
CA TRP A 216 -10.95 -7.75 7.10
C TRP A 216 -10.44 -7.07 5.83
N GLU A 217 -9.14 -7.21 5.55
CA GLU A 217 -8.51 -6.60 4.36
C GLU A 217 -9.13 -7.08 3.05
N GLU A 218 -9.55 -8.35 3.00
CA GLU A 218 -10.19 -8.94 1.82
C GLU A 218 -11.59 -8.38 1.57
N ILE A 219 -12.36 -8.10 2.61
CA ILE A 219 -13.77 -7.71 2.47
C ILE A 219 -14.01 -6.20 2.56
N TYR A 220 -13.07 -5.44 3.11
CA TYR A 220 -13.29 -4.04 3.51
C TYR A 220 -13.88 -3.17 2.40
N TYR A 221 -13.26 -3.15 1.21
CA TYR A 221 -13.75 -2.30 0.12
C TYR A 221 -15.09 -2.76 -0.45
N ASP A 222 -15.38 -4.07 -0.46
CA ASP A 222 -16.68 -4.59 -0.90
C ASP A 222 -17.79 -4.24 0.10
N MET A 223 -17.46 -4.28 1.40
CA MET A 223 -18.33 -3.84 2.47
C MET A 223 -18.61 -2.34 2.36
N GLU A 224 -17.58 -1.49 2.24
CA GLU A 224 -17.71 -0.04 2.13
C GLU A 224 -18.53 0.36 0.90
N GLU A 225 -18.31 -0.25 -0.27
CA GLU A 225 -19.12 0.00 -1.47
C GLU A 225 -20.59 -0.40 -1.30
N GLU A 226 -20.87 -1.45 -0.52
CA GLU A 226 -22.24 -1.84 -0.20
C GLU A 226 -22.89 -0.81 0.74
N LEU A 227 -22.17 -0.34 1.76
CA LEU A 227 -22.66 0.68 2.69
C LEU A 227 -22.88 2.02 1.97
N GLU A 228 -21.95 2.46 1.14
CA GLU A 228 -22.12 3.68 0.33
C GLU A 228 -23.33 3.58 -0.60
N ARG A 229 -23.60 2.41 -1.21
CA ARG A 229 -24.83 2.20 -1.98
C ARG A 229 -26.10 2.26 -1.12
N ARG A 230 -26.08 1.66 0.08
CA ARG A 230 -27.21 1.71 1.04
C ARG A 230 -27.51 3.15 1.48
N PHE A 231 -26.48 3.98 1.64
CA PHE A 231 -26.59 5.34 2.14
C PHE A 231 -26.47 6.44 1.07
N ALA A 232 -26.42 6.11 -0.23
CA ALA A 232 -26.15 7.06 -1.32
C ALA A 232 -27.06 8.30 -1.32
N ASN A 233 -28.32 8.15 -0.87
CA ASN A 233 -29.30 9.24 -0.78
C ASN A 233 -29.65 9.63 0.65
N ALA A 234 -28.93 9.10 1.64
CA ALA A 234 -29.20 9.37 3.04
C ALA A 234 -28.60 10.73 3.47
N PRO A 235 -29.33 11.57 4.21
CA PRO A 235 -28.80 12.83 4.70
C PRO A 235 -27.70 12.60 5.74
N ARG A 236 -26.50 13.17 5.48
CA ARG A 236 -25.32 13.15 6.35
C ARG A 236 -25.35 14.33 7.34
N HIS A 237 -26.21 14.23 8.35
CA HIS A 237 -26.33 15.21 9.44
C HIS A 237 -25.77 14.64 10.75
N MET A 238 -25.77 15.46 11.82
CA MET A 238 -25.45 15.07 13.20
C MET A 238 -26.03 13.69 13.56
N GLY A 239 -25.17 12.78 14.00
CA GLY A 239 -25.47 11.40 14.37
C GLY A 239 -25.45 10.40 13.20
N PHE A 240 -25.05 10.83 12.00
CA PHE A 240 -24.94 9.93 10.85
C PHE A 240 -23.94 8.80 11.10
N CYS A 241 -22.81 9.08 11.76
CA CYS A 241 -21.77 8.07 12.01
C CYS A 241 -22.32 6.88 12.81
N PHE A 242 -23.15 7.10 13.82
CA PHE A 242 -23.74 6.02 14.61
C PHE A 242 -24.68 5.14 13.80
N ARG A 243 -25.45 5.74 12.87
CA ARG A 243 -26.31 4.96 11.98
C ARG A 243 -25.48 4.16 10.97
N TYR A 244 -24.43 4.77 10.44
CA TYR A 244 -23.51 4.11 9.51
C TYR A 244 -22.84 2.90 10.18
N TRP A 245 -22.22 3.09 11.35
CA TRP A 245 -21.57 2.01 12.10
C TRP A 245 -22.54 0.92 12.55
N SER A 246 -23.79 1.27 12.87
CA SER A 246 -24.80 0.26 13.17
C SER A 246 -25.08 -0.64 11.97
N ALA A 247 -25.18 -0.06 10.77
CA ALA A 247 -25.41 -0.79 9.53
C ALA A 247 -24.18 -1.58 9.08
N GLU A 248 -22.97 -1.04 9.27
CA GLU A 248 -21.70 -1.72 9.06
C GLU A 248 -21.60 -2.97 9.94
N LYS A 249 -21.87 -2.83 11.24
CA LYS A 249 -21.89 -3.94 12.18
C LYS A 249 -22.89 -5.03 11.81
N GLU A 250 -24.10 -4.64 11.40
CA GLU A 250 -25.15 -5.57 10.95
C GLU A 250 -24.70 -6.31 9.68
N LEU A 251 -24.19 -5.59 8.68
CA LEU A 251 -23.68 -6.17 7.44
C LEU A 251 -22.53 -7.16 7.70
N LEU A 252 -21.56 -6.77 8.53
CA LEU A 252 -20.43 -7.62 8.92
C LEU A 252 -20.89 -8.92 9.57
N LYS A 253 -21.85 -8.82 10.49
CA LYS A 253 -22.37 -9.99 11.19
C LYS A 253 -23.17 -10.90 10.26
N GLU A 254 -24.05 -10.35 9.44
CA GLU A 254 -24.97 -11.15 8.61
C GLU A 254 -24.28 -11.80 7.41
N LYS A 255 -23.36 -11.09 6.75
CA LYS A 255 -22.77 -11.53 5.48
C LYS A 255 -21.44 -12.25 5.66
N TYR A 256 -20.66 -11.86 6.66
CA TYR A 256 -19.30 -12.35 6.87
C TYR A 256 -19.11 -13.05 8.23
N ASP A 257 -20.15 -13.11 9.08
CA ASP A 257 -20.11 -13.64 10.45
C ASP A 257 -19.05 -12.97 11.36
N ILE A 258 -18.75 -11.70 11.09
CA ILE A 258 -17.76 -10.92 11.84
C ILE A 258 -18.44 -10.10 12.94
N GLU A 259 -18.00 -10.31 14.18
CA GLU A 259 -18.40 -9.50 15.34
C GLU A 259 -17.48 -8.28 15.48
N TRP A 260 -17.89 -7.16 14.89
CA TRP A 260 -17.12 -5.91 14.95
C TRP A 260 -17.66 -4.93 16.00
N ARG A 261 -16.75 -4.18 16.65
CA ARG A 261 -17.08 -3.08 17.57
C ARG A 261 -16.80 -1.73 16.92
N SER A 262 -17.77 -0.83 17.02
CA SER A 262 -17.67 0.49 16.41
C SER A 262 -16.60 1.38 17.08
N PRO A 263 -16.15 2.46 16.40
CA PRO A 263 -15.22 3.43 16.99
C PRO A 263 -15.70 3.99 18.33
N SER A 264 -17.01 4.24 18.49
CA SER A 264 -17.59 4.71 19.76
C SER A 264 -17.55 3.66 20.88
N GLN A 265 -17.67 2.37 20.55
CA GLN A 265 -17.51 1.28 21.51
C GLN A 265 -16.05 1.09 21.91
N MET A 266 -15.13 1.24 20.95
CA MET A 266 -13.68 1.11 21.17
C MET A 266 -13.08 2.33 21.91
N ASN A 267 -13.72 3.50 21.80
CA ASN A 267 -13.21 4.76 22.32
C ASN A 267 -14.30 5.53 23.12
N PRO A 268 -14.75 5.01 24.28
CA PRO A 268 -15.88 5.58 25.03
C PRO A 268 -15.65 7.00 25.58
N GLY A 269 -14.40 7.48 25.59
CA GLY A 269 -14.05 8.84 26.02
C GLY A 269 -14.01 9.88 24.89
N VAL A 270 -14.28 9.48 23.65
CA VAL A 270 -14.26 10.36 22.48
C VAL A 270 -15.70 10.67 22.07
N MET A 271 -15.98 11.95 21.84
CA MET A 271 -17.27 12.37 21.29
C MET A 271 -17.23 12.23 19.77
N PHE A 272 -18.16 11.45 19.23
CA PHE A 272 -18.36 11.25 17.80
C PHE A 272 -19.69 11.87 17.38
N ASP A 273 -19.77 12.34 16.14
CA ASP A 273 -20.97 12.89 15.53
C ASP A 273 -21.02 12.64 14.02
#